data_AF-I4LZ29-F1
#
_entry.id   AF-I4LZ29-F1
#
_cell.length_a   1.000
_cell.length_b   1.000
_cell.length_c   1.000
_cell.angle_alpha   90.00
_cell.angle_beta   90.00
_cell.angle_gamma   90.00
#
_symmetry.space_group_name_H-M   'P 1'
#
loop_
_entity.id
_entity.type
_entity.pdbx_description
1 polymer ?
#
loop_
_entity_poly.entity_id
_entity_poly.type
_entity_poly.pdbx_seq_one_letter_code
_entity_poly.pdbx_strand_id
1 'polypeptide(L)'
;MLFIREKEQEDVKTYQAYVEPKGSQLLFEDEWKEKFLGQIENNYKINDILGRGYKIIGLPFFNQENRMSEIRQSTKRFSIKIIVR
;
A
#
# COMPACT_ATOMS: atom_id res chain seq x y z
N MET A 1 4.57 9.39 1.16
CA MET A 1 3.64 8.66 2.06
C MET A 1 2.22 9.01 1.63
N LEU A 2 1.43 8.01 1.22
CA LEU A 2 0.04 8.17 0.80
C LEU A 2 -0.87 7.62 1.91
N PHE A 3 -2.00 8.25 2.18
CA PHE A 3 -2.99 7.75 3.16
C PHE A 3 -4.26 7.36 2.41
N ILE A 4 -4.79 6.17 2.72
CA ILE A 4 -5.93 5.59 2.01
C ILE A 4 -7.03 5.26 3.00
N ARG A 5 -8.18 5.93 2.87
CA ARG A 5 -9.37 5.63 3.69
C ARG A 5 -10.41 4.95 2.80
N GLU A 6 -10.95 3.82 3.24
CA GLU A 6 -12.07 3.16 2.56
C GLU A 6 -13.33 4.04 2.65
N LYS A 7 -14.14 4.03 1.58
CA LYS A 7 -15.42 4.71 1.54
C LYS A 7 -16.49 3.75 2.06
N GLU A 8 -16.93 4.00 3.29
CA GLU A 8 -18.12 3.44 3.96
C GLU A 8 -18.21 1.90 4.02
N GLN A 9 -17.72 1.34 5.13
CA GLN A 9 -18.29 0.16 5.80
C GLN A 9 -18.42 0.47 7.29
N GLU A 10 -19.46 -0.07 7.94
CA GLU A 10 -19.92 0.28 9.30
C GLU A 10 -18.87 0.04 10.40
N ASP A 11 -17.87 -0.80 10.17
CA ASP A 11 -16.72 -0.99 11.06
C ASP A 11 -15.45 -0.38 10.45
N VAL A 12 -15.15 0.87 10.82
CA VAL A 12 -14.09 1.67 10.20
C VAL A 12 -12.71 1.01 10.35
N LYS A 13 -12.29 0.26 9.33
CA LYS A 13 -10.92 -0.18 9.13
C LYS A 13 -10.13 0.94 8.47
N THR A 14 -9.26 1.60 9.22
CA THR A 14 -8.37 2.62 8.64
C THR A 14 -7.22 1.90 7.94
N TYR A 15 -7.08 2.13 6.63
CA TYR A 15 -5.95 1.58 5.89
C TYR A 15 -4.84 2.63 5.75
N GLN A 16 -3.61 2.17 5.65
CA GLN A 16 -2.51 3.02 5.22
C GLN A 16 -1.69 2.26 4.19
N ALA A 17 -1.61 2.82 2.99
CA ALA A 17 -0.85 2.22 1.92
C ALA A 17 0.43 3.01 1.66
N TYR A 18 1.54 2.30 1.58
CA TYR A 18 2.81 2.91 1.23
C TYR A 18 3.07 2.70 -0.27
N VAL A 19 3.19 3.82 -0.99
CA VAL A 19 3.65 3.86 -2.38
C VAL A 19 4.93 4.67 -2.39
N GLU A 20 6.03 4.05 -2.81
CA GLU A 20 7.33 4.70 -2.97
C GLU A 20 7.61 4.90 -4.47
N PRO A 21 7.79 6.15 -4.95
CA PRO A 21 8.22 6.39 -6.32
C PRO A 21 9.68 5.95 -6.50
N LYS A 22 9.96 5.25 -7.60
CA LYS A 22 11.28 4.69 -7.84
C LYS A 22 11.76 4.90 -9.27
N GLY A 23 13.00 5.35 -9.43
CA GLY A 23 13.71 5.28 -10.70
C GLY A 23 13.99 3.83 -11.09
N SER A 24 13.95 3.53 -12.38
CA SER A 24 14.05 2.16 -12.91
C SER A 24 15.34 1.47 -12.48
N GLN A 25 16.44 2.22 -12.35
CA GLN A 25 17.74 1.72 -11.90
C GLN A 25 17.76 1.25 -10.45
N LEU A 26 16.83 1.72 -9.61
CA LEU A 26 16.77 1.37 -8.19
C LEU A 26 15.74 0.26 -7.89
N LEU A 27 14.99 -0.22 -8.90
CA LEU A 27 13.96 -1.25 -8.68
C LEU A 27 14.55 -2.54 -8.12
N PHE A 28 15.69 -2.97 -8.65
CA PHE A 28 16.37 -4.18 -8.21
C PHE A 28 17.10 -3.97 -6.87
N GLU A 29 17.85 -2.88 -6.75
CA GLU A 29 18.63 -2.58 -5.54
C GLU A 29 17.74 -2.45 -4.30
N ASP A 30 16.56 -1.86 -4.45
CA ASP A 30 15.63 -1.61 -3.35
C ASP A 30 14.47 -2.62 -3.26
N GLU A 31 14.50 -3.73 -4.01
CA GLU A 31 13.47 -4.77 -4.00
C GLU A 31 13.19 -5.31 -2.59
N TRP A 32 14.21 -5.30 -1.72
CA TRP A 32 14.09 -5.70 -0.32
C TRP A 32 13.03 -4.88 0.45
N LYS A 33 12.80 -3.61 0.09
CA LYS A 33 11.78 -2.75 0.72
C LYS A 33 10.38 -3.16 0.31
N GLU A 34 10.15 -3.52 -0.96
CA GLU A 34 8.86 -4.07 -1.41
C GLU A 34 8.57 -5.38 -0.66
N LYS A 35 9.56 -6.27 -0.54
CA LYS A 35 9.45 -7.52 0.23
C LYS A 35 9.12 -7.25 1.70
N PHE A 36 9.77 -6.27 2.32
CA PHE A 36 9.51 -5.86 3.70
C PHE A 36 8.09 -5.32 3.90
N LEU A 37 7.60 -4.46 3.00
CA LEU A 37 6.21 -3.95 3.05
C LEU A 37 5.19 -5.09 2.93
N GLY A 38 5.44 -6.07 2.06
CA GLY A 38 4.60 -7.27 1.94
C GLY A 38 4.61 -8.15 3.20
N GLN A 39 5.76 -8.27 3.87
CA GLN A 39 5.84 -8.97 5.15
C GLN A 39 5.03 -8.27 6.25
N ILE A 40 5.06 -6.94 6.31
CA ILE A 40 4.23 -6.16 7.25
C ILE A 40 2.75 -6.42 6.98
N GLU A 41 2.29 -6.37 5.73
CA GLU A 41 0.88 -6.61 5.40
C GLU A 41 0.39 -8.01 5.82
N ASN A 42 1.23 -9.04 5.65
CA ASN A 42 0.88 -10.43 5.95
C ASN A 42 0.98 -10.78 7.45
N ASN A 43 1.99 -10.25 8.14
CA ASN A 43 2.30 -10.65 9.51
C ASN A 43 1.66 -9.73 10.56
N TYR A 44 1.30 -8.50 10.20
CA TYR A 44 0.75 -7.55 11.15
C TYR A 44 -0.75 -7.81 11.39
N LYS A 45 -1.04 -8.62 12.41
CA LYS A 45 -2.38 -8.71 13.01
C LYS A 45 -2.49 -7.65 14.09
N ILE A 46 -3.42 -6.72 13.94
CA ILE A 46 -3.66 -5.71 14.96
C ILE A 46 -4.34 -6.39 16.14
N ASN A 47 -3.62 -6.49 17.25
CA ASN A 47 -4.22 -6.74 18.55
C ASN A 47 -4.96 -5.46 18.94
N ASP A 48 -6.27 -5.52 18.79
CA ASP A 48 -7.16 -4.38 18.91
C ASP A 48 -7.31 -3.99 20.39
N ILE A 49 -6.45 -3.08 20.86
CA ILE A 49 -6.57 -2.50 22.22
C ILE A 49 -7.59 -1.35 22.21
N LEU A 50 -7.99 -0.82 21.03
CA LEU A 50 -8.79 0.40 20.89
C LEU A 50 -10.04 0.27 20.00
N GLY A 51 -10.42 -0.93 19.56
CA GLY A 51 -11.63 -1.17 18.76
C GLY A 51 -11.59 -0.57 17.34
N ARG A 52 -10.42 -0.15 16.86
CA ARG A 52 -10.27 0.56 15.58
C ARG A 52 -9.24 -0.18 14.75
N GLY A 53 -9.73 -1.18 14.02
CA GLY A 53 -8.92 -1.94 13.09
C GLY A 53 -8.13 -1.01 12.17
N TYR A 54 -6.81 -1.15 12.21
CA TYR A 54 -5.91 -0.50 11.26
C TYR A 54 -5.28 -1.58 10.38
N LYS A 55 -4.93 -1.28 9.14
CA LYS A 55 -4.17 -2.23 8.32
C LYS A 55 -3.21 -1.49 7.42
N ILE A 56 -1.94 -1.89 7.49
CA ILE A 56 -0.91 -1.43 6.56
C ILE A 56 -1.00 -2.31 5.31
N ILE A 57 -0.99 -1.66 4.15
CA ILE A 57 -0.95 -2.30 2.84
C ILE A 57 0.37 -1.92 2.16
N GLY A 58 1.11 -2.92 1.70
CA GLY A 58 2.28 -2.70 0.84
C GLY A 58 1.84 -2.63 -0.61
N LEU A 59 2.06 -1.50 -1.27
CA LEU A 59 1.87 -1.41 -2.72
C LEU A 59 3.22 -1.58 -3.42
N PRO A 60 3.23 -2.06 -4.68
CA PRO A 60 4.43 -2.06 -5.49
C PRO A 60 5.04 -0.66 -5.59
N PHE A 61 6.34 -0.60 -5.92
CA PHE A 61 7.00 0.64 -6.26
C PHE A 61 6.31 1.31 -7.44
N PHE A 62 6.05 2.61 -7.29
CA PHE A 62 5.55 3.40 -8.39
C PHE A 62 6.69 3.71 -9.34
N ASN A 63 6.62 3.11 -10.53
CA ASN A 63 7.55 3.39 -11.61
C ASN A 63 6.75 3.43 -12.92
N GLN A 64 6.73 4.61 -13.55
CA GLN A 64 5.94 4.87 -14.74
C GLN A 64 6.39 4.05 -15.95
N GLU A 65 7.68 3.75 -16.04
CA GLU A 65 8.29 3.10 -17.20
C GLU A 65 8.05 1.59 -17.22
N ASN A 66 8.16 0.93 -16.06
CA ASN A 66 8.28 -0.53 -15.98
C ASN A 66 7.22 -1.20 -15.08
N ARG A 67 6.50 -0.47 -14.21
CA ARG A 67 5.65 -1.08 -13.16
C ARG A 67 4.20 -0.59 -13.13
N MET A 68 3.75 0.15 -14.15
CA MET A 68 2.40 0.72 -14.16
C MET A 68 1.27 -0.32 -14.20
N SER A 69 1.49 -1.48 -14.82
CA SER A 69 0.52 -2.59 -14.85
C SER A 69 0.26 -3.12 -13.44
N GLU A 70 1.31 -3.33 -12.66
CA GLU A 70 1.28 -3.86 -11.30
C GLU A 70 0.66 -2.86 -10.31
N ILE A 71 0.98 -1.58 -10.45
CA ILE A 71 0.32 -0.51 -9.70
C ILE A 71 -1.18 -0.49 -10.00
N ARG A 72 -1.59 -0.56 -11.28
CA ARG A 72 -3.01 -0.58 -11.65
C ARG A 72 -3.71 -1.83 -11.12
N GLN A 73 -3.04 -2.97 -11.07
CA GLN A 73 -3.64 -4.21 -10.55
C GLN A 73 -3.81 -4.16 -9.03
N SER A 74 -2.77 -3.76 -8.30
CA SER A 74 -2.81 -3.67 -6.83
C SER A 74 -3.81 -2.62 -6.33
N THR A 75 -3.99 -1.52 -7.08
CA THR A 75 -4.96 -0.47 -6.76
C THR A 75 -6.40 -0.82 -7.12
N LYS A 76 -6.69 -1.84 -7.93
CA LYS A 76 -8.08 -2.31 -8.16
C LYS A 76 -8.68 -2.99 -6.94
N ARG A 77 -7.84 -3.63 -6.12
CA ARG A 77 -8.27 -4.40 -4.93
C ARG A 77 -8.91 -3.51 -3.87
N PHE A 78 -8.55 -2.25 -3.88
CA PHE A 78 -8.99 -1.27 -2.91
C PHE A 78 -9.67 -0.17 -3.73
N SER A 79 -10.90 0.23 -3.42
CA SER A 79 -11.53 1.36 -4.13
C SER A 79 -10.81 2.68 -3.77
N ILE A 80 -9.64 2.91 -4.34
CA ILE A 80 -8.71 3.99 -3.99
C ILE A 80 -8.88 5.13 -4.99
N LYS A 81 -9.13 6.33 -4.47
CA LYS A 81 -8.91 7.57 -5.22
C LYS A 81 -7.53 8.12 -4.86
N ILE A 82 -6.54 7.89 -5.72
CA ILE A 82 -5.20 8.44 -5.52
C ILE A 82 -5.24 9.92 -5.88
N ILE A 83 -5.04 10.79 -4.87
CA ILE A 83 -4.82 12.22 -5.08
C ILE A 83 -3.31 12.43 -4.99
N VAL A 84 -2.66 12.56 -6.14
CA VAL A 84 -1.29 13.09 -6.23
C VAL A 84 -1.45 14.60 -6.42
N ARG A 85 -0.92 15.40 -5.48
CA ARG A 85 -0.74 16.84 -5.70
C ARG A 85 0.58 17.08 -6.40
#